data_AF-A0A2E5YTH6-F1
#
_entry.id   AF-A0A2E5YTH6-F1
#
_cell.length_a   1.000
_cell.length_b   1.000
_cell.length_c   1.000
_cell.angle_alpha   90.00
_cell.angle_beta   90.00
_cell.angle_gamma   90.00
#
_symmetry.space_group_name_H-M   'P 1'
#
loop_
_entity.id
_entity.type
_entity.pdbx_description
1 polymer ?
#
loop_
_entity_poly.entity_id
_entity_poly.type
_entity_poly.pdbx_seq_one_letter_code
_entity_poly.pdbx_strand_id
1 'polypeptide(L)'
;MTPSGDRATRRRETRRPHQWGRAGASSRRLIVAVLHAIVLTSSIVACGMPDAGDSLLRKRVVSIDSEALSRFLELTAQLAGTPAARQSRILLDRAAACGELWAHSEAPGANAEIASGRDFPTLDCRNGLVEASALGALVRERRGEADGFVSWPIAREGRLELRLDIDRRGGLEIEGTLVPPPSELGAISLLVPGDQPLAAAVLNPTATLLHLRLRPATGIGLSGLIPAGSQADRLFALKGKLLEGALLTGTWEFAFMPPAPGGRMPLAVGALHHRLARPIEDALDEALGQLEATWPIRRSPHRFTSAEGSTLAGGCFLDLPLLPELAPCWVVTPDALLVGYRAEAIAAALSAPAVSAPRDAPGASETRPEGTNGSAPLLHTAGRLDLHLDRLERVDASLLGAEATPHPGRLFSNFELRMDDDGKGGIAIHARLRRRS
;
A
#
# COMPACT_ATOMS: atom_id res chain seq x y z
N MET A 1 42.25 31.83 -58.86
CA MET A 1 40.94 32.20 -59.42
C MET A 1 40.09 32.80 -58.31
N THR A 2 40.03 34.12 -58.23
CA THR A 2 38.89 34.89 -57.70
C THR A 2 38.03 35.30 -58.92
N PRO A 3 36.70 35.54 -58.76
CA PRO A 3 36.12 36.81 -58.23
C PRO A 3 35.24 36.57 -56.98
N SER A 4 34.84 37.57 -56.16
CA SER A 4 33.90 38.70 -56.39
C SER A 4 32.51 38.23 -56.84
N GLY A 5 31.36 38.74 -56.40
CA GLY A 5 30.92 39.94 -55.66
C GLY A 5 29.36 39.99 -55.83
N ASP A 6 28.59 41.00 -55.39
CA ASP A 6 28.87 42.19 -54.59
C ASP A 6 27.57 42.61 -53.82
N ARG A 7 27.62 43.75 -53.11
CA ARG A 7 26.76 44.18 -51.99
C ARG A 7 25.46 44.93 -52.36
N ALA A 8 24.64 45.09 -51.30
CA ALA A 8 23.80 46.27 -50.99
C ALA A 8 22.47 46.40 -51.79
N THR A 9 21.45 47.15 -51.34
CA THR A 9 21.41 48.42 -50.56
C THR A 9 20.17 48.48 -49.63
N ARG A 10 20.21 49.11 -48.43
CA ARG A 10 19.73 50.48 -48.07
C ARG A 10 18.25 50.79 -48.44
N ARG A 11 17.42 51.56 -47.68
CA ARG A 11 17.63 52.49 -46.53
C ARG A 11 16.28 52.98 -45.95
N ARG A 12 16.21 53.30 -44.63
CA ARG A 12 15.44 54.44 -44.00
C ARG A 12 13.88 54.46 -44.18
N GLU A 13 13.02 55.33 -43.63
CA GLU A 13 12.90 56.26 -42.45
C GLU A 13 11.38 56.61 -42.29
N THR A 14 10.78 57.28 -41.30
CA THR A 14 11.17 58.06 -40.08
C THR A 14 9.98 58.01 -39.05
N ARG A 15 9.95 58.89 -38.03
CA ARG A 15 8.77 59.49 -37.33
C ARG A 15 8.34 58.95 -35.94
N ARG A 16 8.93 59.58 -34.92
CA ARG A 16 8.25 60.24 -33.76
C ARG A 16 8.31 61.78 -34.00
N PRO A 17 7.78 62.72 -33.16
CA PRO A 17 6.99 62.68 -31.91
C PRO A 17 5.49 63.00 -32.20
N HIS A 18 4.55 63.39 -31.30
CA HIS A 18 4.49 63.82 -29.88
C HIS A 18 3.46 62.95 -29.08
N GLN A 19 3.18 63.04 -27.77
CA GLN A 19 3.27 64.06 -26.69
C GLN A 19 2.11 65.09 -26.62
N TRP A 20 1.84 65.60 -25.39
CA TRP A 20 0.56 66.18 -24.87
C TRP A 20 -0.49 65.08 -24.52
N GLY A 21 -1.24 65.14 -23.41
CA GLY A 21 -1.24 66.10 -22.29
C GLY A 21 -2.07 65.62 -21.07
N ARG A 22 -1.81 66.22 -19.90
CA ARG A 22 -2.48 66.05 -18.58
C ARG A 22 -4.00 66.30 -18.64
N ALA A 23 -4.87 65.81 -17.74
CA ALA A 23 -4.74 64.91 -16.57
C ALA A 23 -6.14 64.36 -16.14
N GLY A 24 -6.16 63.38 -15.23
CA GLY A 24 -7.37 62.92 -14.52
C GLY A 24 -7.00 61.98 -13.37
N ALA A 25 -7.34 62.36 -12.13
CA ALA A 25 -6.89 61.64 -10.93
C ALA A 25 -8.02 60.86 -10.25
N SER A 26 -7.82 59.55 -10.04
CA SER A 26 -8.57 58.74 -9.05
C SER A 26 -8.03 57.30 -8.91
N SER A 27 -7.63 56.66 -10.01
CA SER A 27 -7.46 55.19 -10.07
C SER A 27 -6.15 54.59 -9.53
N ARG A 28 -5.12 55.40 -9.23
CA ARG A 28 -3.78 54.88 -8.84
C ARG A 28 -3.68 54.30 -7.41
N ARG A 29 -4.69 54.46 -6.55
CA ARG A 29 -4.73 53.77 -5.24
C ARG A 29 -5.27 52.34 -5.32
N LEU A 30 -6.02 51.99 -6.37
CA LEU A 30 -6.63 50.65 -6.48
C LEU A 30 -5.59 49.58 -6.85
N ILE A 31 -4.68 49.86 -7.79
CA ILE A 31 -3.74 48.87 -8.33
C ILE A 31 -2.70 48.42 -7.28
N VAL A 32 -2.23 49.33 -6.43
CA VAL A 32 -1.29 48.98 -5.34
C VAL A 32 -1.99 48.16 -4.24
N ALA A 33 -3.26 48.47 -3.95
CA ALA A 33 -4.07 47.71 -3.01
C ALA A 33 -4.39 46.30 -3.55
N VAL A 34 -4.69 46.15 -4.84
CA VAL A 34 -4.92 44.84 -5.49
C VAL A 34 -3.63 44.01 -5.54
N LEU A 35 -2.46 44.61 -5.81
CA LEU A 35 -1.19 43.87 -5.71
C LEU A 35 -0.90 43.41 -4.27
N HIS A 36 -1.14 44.24 -3.25
CA HIS A 36 -1.01 43.81 -1.86
C HIS A 36 -2.03 42.73 -1.48
N ALA A 37 -3.27 42.83 -1.96
CA ALA A 37 -4.28 41.80 -1.75
C ALA A 37 -3.85 40.45 -2.37
N ILE A 38 -3.29 40.45 -3.58
CA ILE A 38 -2.78 39.23 -4.24
C ILE A 38 -1.54 38.67 -3.52
N VAL A 39 -0.65 39.52 -3.02
CA VAL A 39 0.52 39.06 -2.24
C VAL A 39 0.11 38.49 -0.88
N LEU A 40 -0.89 39.08 -0.19
CA LEU A 40 -1.43 38.53 1.05
C LEU A 40 -2.33 37.29 0.87
N THR A 41 -3.07 37.16 -0.23
CA THR A 41 -3.84 35.91 -0.48
C THR A 41 -2.95 34.77 -0.97
N SER A 42 -1.83 35.06 -1.65
CA SER A 42 -0.78 34.05 -1.87
C SER A 42 -0.07 33.60 -0.60
N SER A 43 -0.28 34.28 0.55
CA SER A 43 0.16 33.80 1.88
C SER A 43 -0.85 32.90 2.59
N ILE A 44 -2.04 32.64 2.00
CA ILE A 44 -3.08 31.78 2.59
C ILE A 44 -3.28 30.48 1.80
N VAL A 45 -2.76 30.39 0.56
CA VAL A 45 -2.53 29.09 -0.11
C VAL A 45 -1.18 28.50 0.32
N ALA A 46 -0.98 28.43 1.65
CA ALA A 46 0.15 27.74 2.29
C ALA A 46 -0.22 26.29 2.68
N CYS A 47 -1.12 25.66 1.92
CA CYS A 47 -1.46 24.26 2.09
C CYS A 47 -0.42 23.39 1.38
N GLY A 48 0.42 22.69 2.16
CA GLY A 48 1.12 21.49 1.68
C GLY A 48 2.45 21.66 0.96
N MET A 49 3.16 22.80 1.07
CA MET A 49 4.61 22.73 0.85
C MET A 49 5.27 22.06 2.06
N PRO A 50 6.04 20.97 1.89
CA PRO A 50 6.74 20.33 3.00
C PRO A 50 7.80 21.28 3.56
N ASP A 51 7.95 21.26 4.89
CA ASP A 51 8.77 22.23 5.60
C ASP A 51 10.24 22.15 5.16
N ALA A 52 10.80 23.24 4.64
CA ALA A 52 12.15 23.26 4.09
C ALA A 52 13.25 23.06 5.17
N GLY A 53 12.86 23.08 6.45
CA GLY A 53 13.69 22.73 7.61
C GLY A 53 13.55 21.30 8.13
N ASP A 54 12.64 20.48 7.58
CA ASP A 54 12.39 19.13 8.11
C ASP A 54 13.53 18.16 7.77
N SER A 55 14.45 18.02 8.72
CA SER A 55 15.65 17.20 8.59
C SER A 55 15.40 15.70 8.44
N LEU A 56 14.17 15.21 8.67
CA LEU A 56 13.80 13.80 8.49
C LEU A 56 13.56 13.43 7.01
N LEU A 57 13.26 14.42 6.13
CA LEU A 57 13.00 14.21 4.69
C LEU A 57 14.14 13.51 3.94
N ARG A 58 15.35 13.47 4.50
CA ARG A 58 16.54 12.83 3.89
C ARG A 58 17.21 11.80 4.80
N LYS A 59 16.60 11.43 5.93
CA LYS A 59 17.24 10.58 6.95
C LYS A 59 16.39 9.37 7.28
N ARG A 60 17.00 8.19 7.16
CA ARG A 60 16.52 6.98 7.83
C ARG A 60 16.83 7.13 9.31
N VAL A 61 15.81 7.03 10.17
CA VAL A 61 15.96 7.07 11.62
C VAL A 61 15.14 5.94 12.23
N VAL A 62 15.73 5.27 13.22
CA VAL A 62 15.04 4.34 14.11
C VAL A 62 15.43 4.69 15.54
N SER A 63 14.43 4.79 16.43
CA SER A 63 14.56 5.10 17.86
C SER A 63 13.61 4.17 18.59
N ILE A 64 14.08 3.29 19.47
CA ILE A 64 13.22 2.35 20.21
C ILE A 64 13.73 2.19 21.64
N ASP A 65 12.82 2.28 22.61
CA ASP A 65 13.08 1.94 24.00
C ASP A 65 13.53 0.47 24.13
N SER A 66 14.64 0.25 24.84
CA SER A 66 15.26 -1.06 24.95
C SER A 66 14.51 -2.03 25.86
N GLU A 67 13.82 -1.55 26.90
CA GLU A 67 12.99 -2.42 27.76
C GLU A 67 11.80 -2.92 26.95
N ALA A 68 11.11 -2.00 26.26
CA ALA A 68 9.99 -2.32 25.40
C ALA A 68 10.36 -3.29 24.28
N LEU A 69 11.44 -2.99 23.56
CA LEU A 69 11.94 -3.85 22.50
C LEU A 69 12.30 -5.24 23.04
N SER A 70 12.94 -5.33 24.22
CA SER A 70 13.31 -6.63 24.81
C SER A 70 12.10 -7.54 25.01
N ARG A 71 10.94 -7.02 25.44
CA ARG A 71 9.68 -7.81 25.58
C ARG A 71 9.28 -8.51 24.27
N PHE A 72 9.49 -7.87 23.12
CA PHE A 72 9.23 -8.44 21.79
C PHE A 72 10.35 -9.37 21.30
N LEU A 73 11.61 -9.02 21.58
CA LEU A 73 12.75 -9.83 21.15
C LEU A 73 12.88 -11.13 21.94
N GLU A 74 12.59 -11.15 23.24
CA GLU A 74 12.52 -12.37 24.06
C GLU A 74 11.47 -13.36 23.54
N LEU A 75 10.31 -12.83 23.11
CA LEU A 75 9.24 -13.63 22.51
C LEU A 75 9.72 -14.24 21.18
N THR A 76 10.22 -13.42 20.26
CA THR A 76 10.68 -13.88 18.94
C THR A 76 11.94 -14.75 18.98
N ALA A 77 12.79 -14.63 20.01
CA ALA A 77 13.94 -15.49 20.24
C ALA A 77 13.57 -16.97 20.50
N GLN A 78 12.29 -17.26 20.82
CA GLN A 78 11.76 -18.62 21.00
C GLN A 78 11.59 -19.38 19.67
N LEU A 79 11.62 -18.70 18.51
CA LEU A 79 11.59 -19.33 17.18
C LEU A 79 12.96 -19.96 16.80
N ALA A 80 13.49 -20.82 17.67
CA ALA A 80 14.87 -21.31 17.61
C ALA A 80 15.26 -21.89 16.25
N GLY A 81 16.39 -21.44 15.69
CA GLY A 81 16.86 -21.85 14.36
C GLY A 81 16.34 -20.99 13.19
N THR A 82 15.29 -20.19 13.37
CA THR A 82 14.87 -19.19 12.36
C THR A 82 15.88 -18.03 12.25
N PRO A 83 15.91 -17.30 11.12
CA PRO A 83 16.65 -16.03 11.02
C PRO A 83 16.18 -14.99 12.05
N ALA A 84 14.87 -14.92 12.30
CA ALA A 84 14.27 -14.00 13.28
C ALA A 84 14.89 -14.21 14.67
N ALA A 85 14.83 -15.43 15.22
CA ALA A 85 15.38 -15.70 16.54
C ALA A 85 16.90 -15.48 16.68
N ARG A 86 17.66 -15.54 15.56
CA ARG A 86 19.08 -15.15 15.57
C ARG A 86 19.24 -13.63 15.71
N GLN A 87 18.50 -12.86 14.91
CA GLN A 87 18.53 -11.40 15.01
C GLN A 87 18.00 -10.90 16.36
N SER A 88 16.95 -11.52 16.90
CA SER A 88 16.40 -11.15 18.21
C SER A 88 17.42 -11.26 19.32
N ARG A 89 18.28 -12.29 19.31
CA ARG A 89 19.36 -12.46 20.31
C ARG A 89 20.45 -11.40 20.15
N ILE A 90 20.89 -11.14 18.92
CA ILE A 90 21.88 -10.08 18.62
C ILE A 90 21.38 -8.70 19.04
N LEU A 91 20.07 -8.45 18.95
CA LEU A 91 19.45 -7.20 19.38
C LEU A 91 19.17 -7.16 20.90
N LEU A 92 18.89 -8.29 21.56
CA LEU A 92 18.79 -8.37 23.03
C LEU A 92 20.12 -8.03 23.71
N ASP A 93 21.24 -8.59 23.21
CA ASP A 93 22.59 -8.31 23.71
C ASP A 93 22.93 -6.80 23.64
N ARG A 94 22.33 -6.08 22.69
CA ARG A 94 22.46 -4.62 22.52
C ARG A 94 21.49 -3.84 23.41
N ALA A 95 20.22 -4.24 23.44
CA ALA A 95 19.18 -3.61 24.26
C ALA A 95 19.52 -3.68 25.76
N ALA A 96 20.15 -4.76 26.22
CA ALA A 96 20.62 -4.91 27.59
C ALA A 96 21.74 -3.91 27.99
N ALA A 97 22.39 -3.23 27.03
CA ALA A 97 23.51 -2.33 27.28
C ALA A 97 23.12 -0.85 27.45
N CYS A 98 21.88 -0.45 27.13
CA CYS A 98 21.45 0.95 27.11
C CYS A 98 19.93 1.09 27.02
N GLY A 99 19.36 2.18 27.56
CA GLY A 99 17.90 2.38 27.61
C GLY A 99 17.22 2.66 26.25
N GLU A 100 17.96 3.05 25.22
CA GLU A 100 17.40 3.30 23.88
C GLU A 100 18.36 2.81 22.78
N LEU A 101 17.85 1.95 21.89
CA LEU A 101 18.51 1.61 20.64
C LEU A 101 18.17 2.65 19.57
N TRP A 102 19.20 3.08 18.86
CA TRP A 102 19.13 4.14 17.87
C TRP A 102 19.90 3.76 16.60
N ALA A 103 19.32 4.08 15.45
CA ALA A 103 20.01 4.01 14.16
C ALA A 103 19.71 5.28 13.37
N HIS A 104 20.72 5.85 12.72
CA HIS A 104 20.49 6.91 11.73
C HIS A 104 21.42 6.78 10.53
N SER A 105 20.90 7.06 9.34
CA SER A 105 21.71 7.26 8.13
C SER A 105 21.07 8.33 7.25
N GLU A 106 21.88 8.99 6.42
CA GLU A 106 21.31 9.70 5.27
C GLU A 106 20.65 8.68 4.32
N ALA A 107 19.67 9.13 3.56
CA ALA A 107 19.10 8.37 2.46
C ALA A 107 20.14 8.24 1.33
N PRO A 108 20.26 7.06 0.68
CA PRO A 108 21.04 6.96 -0.54
C PRO A 108 20.41 7.86 -1.61
N GLY A 109 21.23 8.59 -2.37
CA GLY A 109 20.75 9.54 -3.38
C GLY A 109 19.93 8.86 -4.47
N ALA A 110 19.05 9.62 -5.14
CA ALA A 110 17.97 9.13 -6.01
C ALA A 110 18.37 8.35 -7.29
N ASN A 111 19.65 8.00 -7.45
CA ASN A 111 20.15 7.10 -8.49
C ASN A 111 20.60 5.74 -7.91
N ALA A 112 20.54 5.56 -6.60
CA ALA A 112 20.67 4.26 -5.97
C ALA A 112 19.37 3.47 -6.15
N GLU A 113 19.47 2.25 -6.62
CA GLU A 113 18.36 1.30 -6.63
C GLU A 113 17.84 1.07 -5.20
N ILE A 114 16.59 0.61 -5.05
CA ILE A 114 16.02 0.26 -3.75
C ILE A 114 16.75 -0.99 -3.23
N ALA A 115 17.81 -0.75 -2.44
CA ALA A 115 18.94 -1.66 -2.26
C ALA A 115 18.66 -2.91 -1.40
N SER A 116 17.90 -3.86 -1.97
CA SER A 116 17.87 -5.29 -1.61
C SER A 116 17.62 -5.66 -0.14
N GLY A 117 17.06 -4.75 0.66
CA GLY A 117 16.78 -4.95 2.09
C GLY A 117 18.03 -5.07 2.99
N ARG A 118 19.23 -4.78 2.47
CA ARG A 118 20.50 -4.93 3.21
C ARG A 118 20.94 -3.65 3.93
N ASP A 119 20.53 -2.49 3.44
CA ASP A 119 20.91 -1.18 3.97
C ASP A 119 20.01 -0.72 5.13
N PHE A 120 19.65 -1.63 6.04
CA PHE A 120 19.01 -1.26 7.29
C PHE A 120 20.09 -0.71 8.24
N PRO A 121 19.96 0.52 8.76
CA PRO A 121 21.01 1.12 9.56
C PRO A 121 21.17 0.38 10.89
N THR A 122 22.43 0.14 11.29
CA THR A 122 22.76 -0.61 12.51
C THR A 122 22.18 0.05 13.75
N LEU A 123 21.45 -0.71 14.56
CA LEU A 123 20.89 -0.28 15.86
C LEU A 123 21.95 -0.36 16.94
N ASP A 124 22.56 0.78 17.28
CA ASP A 124 23.53 0.92 18.36
C ASP A 124 22.95 1.77 19.50
N CYS A 125 23.62 1.83 20.65
CA CYS A 125 23.12 2.60 21.79
C CYS A 125 23.09 4.12 21.51
N ARG A 126 21.98 4.79 21.85
CA ARG A 126 21.87 6.25 21.75
C ARG A 126 22.96 6.91 22.61
N ASN A 127 23.77 7.77 21.98
CA ASN A 127 24.84 8.50 22.66
C ASN A 127 24.44 9.97 22.92
N GLY A 128 25.12 10.61 23.87
CA GLY A 128 24.81 11.99 24.29
C GLY A 128 24.99 13.07 23.22
N LEU A 129 25.79 12.82 22.17
CA LEU A 129 25.91 13.74 21.03
C LEU A 129 24.67 13.71 20.14
N VAL A 130 24.08 12.52 19.93
CA VAL A 130 22.78 12.36 19.28
C VAL A 130 21.67 12.96 20.15
N GLU A 131 21.72 12.77 21.47
CA GLU A 131 20.72 13.36 22.38
C GLU A 131 20.71 14.90 22.36
N ALA A 132 21.88 15.54 22.44
CA ALA A 132 22.00 16.99 22.38
C ALA A 132 21.77 17.61 20.99
N SER A 133 21.48 16.79 19.97
CA SER A 133 21.28 17.26 18.59
C SER A 133 19.81 17.66 18.31
N ALA A 134 19.62 18.60 17.39
CA ALA A 134 18.28 18.98 16.91
C ALA A 134 17.49 17.79 16.32
N LEU A 135 18.18 16.81 15.71
CA LEU A 135 17.57 15.56 15.25
C LEU A 135 17.08 14.70 16.43
N GLY A 136 17.87 14.60 17.50
CA GLY A 136 17.52 13.89 18.73
C GLY A 136 16.31 14.49 19.46
N ALA A 137 16.15 15.81 19.38
CA ALA A 137 14.97 16.52 19.87
C ALA A 137 13.73 16.28 18.98
N LEU A 138 13.85 16.50 17.66
CA LEU A 138 12.76 16.31 16.70
C LEU A 138 12.21 14.87 16.70
N VAL A 139 13.07 13.87 16.86
CA VAL A 139 12.63 12.46 16.95
C VAL A 139 11.96 12.16 18.28
N ARG A 140 12.40 12.78 19.39
CA ARG A 140 11.72 12.67 20.70
C ARG A 140 10.33 13.29 20.66
N GLU A 141 10.19 14.43 19.97
CA GLU A 141 8.90 15.08 19.69
C GLU A 141 7.99 14.20 18.82
N ARG A 142 8.51 13.65 17.71
CA ARG A 142 7.75 12.81 16.76
C ARG A 142 7.37 11.43 17.30
N ARG A 143 8.18 10.85 18.20
CA ARG A 143 7.85 9.62 18.94
C ARG A 143 6.75 9.88 19.97
N GLY A 144 6.86 10.99 20.69
CA GLY A 144 5.99 11.28 21.83
C GLY A 144 6.15 10.22 22.92
N GLU A 145 5.01 9.71 23.41
CA GLU A 145 4.95 8.70 24.47
C GLU A 145 5.18 7.26 23.96
N ALA A 146 5.24 7.03 22.65
CA ALA A 146 5.36 5.68 22.08
C ALA A 146 6.71 5.00 22.41
N ASP A 147 6.71 3.67 22.51
CA ASP A 147 7.91 2.86 22.76
C ASP A 147 8.97 3.05 21.66
N GLY A 148 8.56 3.30 20.40
CA GLY A 148 9.47 3.50 19.28
C GLY A 148 8.98 4.43 18.16
N PHE A 149 9.91 4.87 17.33
CA PHE A 149 9.71 5.69 16.14
C PHE A 149 10.63 5.24 14.99
N VAL A 150 10.09 5.22 13.78
CA VAL A 150 10.82 5.01 12.52
C VAL A 150 10.45 6.14 11.56
N SER A 151 11.46 6.79 10.99
CA SER A 151 11.32 7.67 9.82
C SER A 151 12.10 7.07 8.65
N TRP A 152 11.44 6.91 7.50
CA TRP A 152 12.03 6.32 6.31
C TRP A 152 11.64 7.11 5.05
N PRO A 153 12.58 7.82 4.39
CA PRO A 153 12.30 8.54 3.15
C PRO A 153 12.07 7.58 1.98
N ILE A 154 11.17 7.97 1.08
CA ILE A 154 10.70 7.18 -0.07
C ILE A 154 10.86 8.02 -1.33
N ALA A 155 11.68 7.55 -2.26
CA ALA A 155 12.15 8.33 -3.40
C ALA A 155 12.77 9.68 -2.94
N ARG A 156 12.46 10.78 -3.63
CA ARG A 156 12.99 12.13 -3.34
C ARG A 156 12.14 12.95 -2.37
N GLU A 157 10.84 12.66 -2.33
CA GLU A 157 9.79 13.56 -1.84
C GLU A 157 8.79 12.87 -0.90
N GLY A 158 8.71 11.53 -0.92
CA GLY A 158 7.85 10.76 -0.03
C GLY A 158 8.52 10.41 1.29
N ARG A 159 7.72 10.07 2.30
CA ARG A 159 8.18 9.70 3.63
C ARG A 159 7.21 8.74 4.31
N LEU A 160 7.74 7.75 5.01
CA LEU A 160 7.02 6.91 5.96
C LEU A 160 7.46 7.30 7.38
N GLU A 161 6.52 7.74 8.21
CA GLU A 161 6.71 7.86 9.66
C GLU A 161 5.85 6.81 10.37
N LEU A 162 6.44 6.05 11.29
CA LEU A 162 5.75 5.08 12.14
C LEU A 162 6.11 5.34 13.61
N ARG A 163 5.11 5.34 14.49
CA ARG A 163 5.24 5.11 15.93
C ARG A 163 4.94 3.64 16.21
N LEU A 164 5.61 3.08 17.22
CA LEU A 164 5.53 1.66 17.58
C LEU A 164 5.30 1.53 19.08
N ASP A 165 4.37 0.66 19.47
CA ASP A 165 4.00 0.40 20.87
C ASP A 165 4.02 -1.12 21.12
N ILE A 166 4.74 -1.54 22.16
CA ILE A 166 5.01 -2.96 22.45
C ILE A 166 4.39 -3.32 23.80
N ASP A 167 3.28 -4.08 23.73
CA ASP A 167 2.51 -4.41 24.93
C ASP A 167 3.33 -5.26 25.94
N ARG A 168 2.83 -5.35 27.18
CA ARG A 168 3.51 -6.09 28.26
C ARG A 168 3.67 -7.59 28.01
N ARG A 169 3.10 -8.12 26.92
CA ARG A 169 3.22 -9.50 26.46
C ARG A 169 4.10 -9.61 25.19
N GLY A 170 4.57 -8.51 24.61
CA GLY A 170 5.30 -8.53 23.33
C GLY A 170 4.38 -8.67 22.11
N GLY A 171 3.10 -8.30 22.22
CA GLY A 171 2.33 -7.86 21.04
C GLY A 171 2.85 -6.50 20.56
N LEU A 172 2.67 -6.20 19.26
CA LEU A 172 3.16 -4.97 18.63
C LEU A 172 2.01 -4.25 17.94
N GLU A 173 1.86 -2.97 18.22
CA GLU A 173 0.95 -2.03 17.55
C GLU A 173 1.78 -0.94 16.88
N ILE A 174 1.36 -0.48 15.70
CA ILE A 174 2.08 0.47 14.85
C ILE A 174 1.05 1.46 14.30
N GLU A 175 1.29 2.75 14.53
CA GLU A 175 0.55 3.85 13.90
C GLU A 175 1.49 4.68 13.04
N GLY A 176 1.01 5.27 11.95
CA GLY A 176 1.87 6.12 11.14
C GLY A 176 1.22 6.80 9.96
N THR A 177 2.07 7.46 9.17
CA THR A 177 1.69 8.16 7.95
C THR A 177 2.70 7.86 6.86
N LEU A 178 2.21 7.38 5.72
CA LEU A 178 2.95 7.32 4.46
C LEU A 178 2.53 8.50 3.58
N VAL A 179 3.41 9.48 3.41
CA VAL A 179 3.30 10.51 2.37
C VAL A 179 3.95 9.94 1.10
N PRO A 180 3.19 9.61 0.04
CA PRO A 180 3.75 9.06 -1.19
C PRO A 180 4.42 10.16 -2.04
N PRO A 181 5.47 9.86 -2.83
CA PRO A 181 6.11 10.85 -3.69
C PRO A 181 5.18 11.25 -4.85
N PRO A 182 4.82 12.53 -5.02
CA PRO A 182 3.82 12.96 -6.01
C PRO A 182 4.29 12.77 -7.47
N SER A 183 5.61 12.66 -7.66
CA SER A 183 6.29 12.57 -8.96
C SER A 183 6.64 11.13 -9.38
N GLU A 184 6.72 10.18 -8.44
CA GLU A 184 7.34 8.85 -8.64
C GLU A 184 6.48 7.71 -8.04
N LEU A 185 5.15 7.77 -8.16
CA LEU A 185 4.24 6.80 -7.53
C LEU A 185 4.46 5.34 -7.96
N GLY A 186 4.79 5.05 -9.22
CA GLY A 186 5.09 3.68 -9.69
C GLY A 186 4.09 2.62 -9.22
N ALA A 187 4.58 1.52 -8.63
CA ALA A 187 3.76 0.48 -7.99
C ALA A 187 3.20 0.89 -6.61
N ILE A 188 3.73 1.94 -5.99
CA ILE A 188 3.22 2.50 -4.71
C ILE A 188 1.85 3.17 -4.94
N SER A 189 1.51 3.58 -6.17
CA SER A 189 0.15 4.01 -6.55
C SER A 189 -0.95 3.05 -6.10
N LEU A 190 -0.66 1.74 -6.07
CA LEU A 190 -1.60 0.68 -5.68
C LEU A 190 -1.79 0.58 -4.16
N LEU A 191 -1.03 1.35 -3.38
CA LEU A 191 -1.19 1.53 -1.94
C LEU A 191 -1.87 2.86 -1.59
N VAL A 192 -1.99 3.80 -2.54
CA VAL A 192 -2.64 5.11 -2.32
C VAL A 192 -4.16 4.92 -2.23
N PRO A 193 -4.80 5.09 -1.07
CA PRO A 193 -6.22 4.84 -0.85
C PRO A 193 -7.10 5.76 -1.72
N GLY A 194 -8.23 5.24 -2.20
CA GLY A 194 -9.26 6.03 -2.86
C GLY A 194 -10.20 6.74 -1.91
N ASP A 195 -10.97 7.69 -2.45
CA ASP A 195 -11.93 8.56 -1.75
C ASP A 195 -13.20 7.84 -1.24
N GLN A 196 -13.35 6.56 -1.57
CA GLN A 196 -14.55 5.77 -1.31
C GLN A 196 -14.20 4.47 -0.57
N PRO A 197 -15.07 3.95 0.30
CA PRO A 197 -14.81 2.74 1.08
C PRO A 197 -14.68 1.49 0.20
N LEU A 198 -14.01 0.46 0.72
CA LEU A 198 -13.99 -0.89 0.13
C LEU A 198 -15.42 -1.44 -0.06
N ALA A 199 -15.72 -1.99 -1.24
CA ALA A 199 -16.95 -2.75 -1.48
C ALA A 199 -17.04 -3.98 -0.56
N ALA A 200 -18.25 -4.40 -0.20
CA ALA A 200 -18.50 -5.49 0.76
C ALA A 200 -17.80 -6.80 0.35
N ALA A 201 -17.19 -7.51 1.29
CA ALA A 201 -16.31 -8.64 0.97
C ALA A 201 -17.08 -9.81 0.33
N VAL A 202 -16.64 -10.26 -0.86
CA VAL A 202 -17.14 -11.47 -1.53
C VAL A 202 -16.29 -12.71 -1.21
N LEU A 203 -15.06 -12.50 -0.72
CA LEU A 203 -14.22 -13.57 -0.17
C LEU A 203 -14.39 -13.60 1.35
N ASN A 204 -14.67 -14.76 1.94
CA ASN A 204 -14.92 -14.84 3.39
C ASN A 204 -13.60 -14.78 4.19
N PRO A 205 -13.33 -13.72 4.99
CA PRO A 205 -12.11 -13.59 5.80
C PRO A 205 -11.93 -14.70 6.84
N THR A 206 -13.02 -15.34 7.30
CA THR A 206 -12.92 -16.40 8.33
C THR A 206 -12.46 -17.75 7.76
N ALA A 207 -12.37 -17.89 6.43
CA ALA A 207 -11.86 -19.07 5.74
C ALA A 207 -10.41 -18.92 5.23
N THR A 208 -9.81 -17.73 5.30
CA THR A 208 -8.48 -17.46 4.72
C THR A 208 -7.32 -17.80 5.66
N LEU A 209 -6.12 -17.89 5.08
CA LEU A 209 -4.83 -17.73 5.76
C LEU A 209 -4.35 -16.28 5.65
N LEU A 210 -4.58 -15.64 4.50
CA LEU A 210 -4.32 -14.24 4.22
C LEU A 210 -5.51 -13.66 3.43
N HIS A 211 -5.94 -12.45 3.77
CA HIS A 211 -6.95 -11.70 3.02
C HIS A 211 -6.50 -10.25 2.84
N LEU A 212 -6.25 -9.85 1.61
CA LEU A 212 -5.97 -8.48 1.19
C LEU A 212 -7.22 -7.89 0.51
N ARG A 213 -7.59 -6.66 0.86
CA ARG A 213 -8.66 -5.88 0.22
C ARG A 213 -8.14 -4.46 -0.02
N LEU A 214 -8.13 -4.00 -1.26
CA LEU A 214 -7.62 -2.69 -1.68
C LEU A 214 -8.63 -1.96 -2.57
N ARG A 215 -8.65 -0.64 -2.47
CA ARG A 215 -9.33 0.28 -3.39
C ARG A 215 -8.49 1.55 -3.60
N PRO A 216 -7.51 1.54 -4.51
CA PRO A 216 -6.63 2.69 -4.71
C PRO A 216 -7.25 3.81 -5.54
N ALA A 217 -6.80 5.05 -5.31
CA ALA A 217 -7.33 6.26 -5.95
C ALA A 217 -7.29 6.24 -7.48
N THR A 218 -6.27 5.60 -8.05
CA THR A 218 -6.07 5.51 -9.52
C THR A 218 -6.82 4.35 -10.18
N GLY A 219 -7.61 3.57 -9.43
CA GLY A 219 -8.09 2.28 -9.89
C GLY A 219 -6.99 1.21 -9.88
N ILE A 220 -7.17 0.15 -10.67
CA ILE A 220 -6.26 -1.01 -10.65
C ILE A 220 -4.97 -0.73 -11.43
N GLY A 221 -5.05 0.08 -12.49
CA GLY A 221 -3.90 0.50 -13.28
C GLY A 221 -3.19 -0.68 -13.92
N LEU A 222 -3.91 -1.68 -14.44
CA LEU A 222 -3.32 -2.94 -14.94
C LEU A 222 -2.26 -2.69 -16.02
N SER A 223 -2.47 -1.67 -16.85
CA SER A 223 -1.48 -1.19 -17.84
C SER A 223 -0.14 -0.71 -17.25
N GLY A 224 -0.10 -0.31 -15.97
CA GLY A 224 1.12 0.06 -15.24
C GLY A 224 1.81 -1.12 -14.53
N LEU A 225 1.11 -2.24 -14.33
CA LEU A 225 1.70 -3.52 -13.93
C LEU A 225 2.36 -4.25 -15.11
N ILE A 226 2.03 -3.85 -16.34
CA ILE A 226 2.58 -4.40 -17.58
C ILE A 226 3.81 -3.58 -18.00
N PRO A 227 4.99 -4.20 -18.22
CA PRO A 227 6.16 -3.48 -18.70
C PRO A 227 5.93 -2.84 -20.08
N ALA A 228 6.20 -1.53 -20.18
CA ALA A 228 6.05 -0.77 -21.42
C ALA A 228 6.88 -1.36 -22.58
N GLY A 229 6.30 -1.38 -23.79
CA GLY A 229 6.89 -1.97 -24.98
C GLY A 229 6.83 -3.50 -25.06
N SER A 230 6.38 -4.20 -24.01
CA SER A 230 6.17 -5.65 -24.03
C SER A 230 5.09 -6.08 -25.05
N GLN A 231 4.90 -7.39 -25.24
CA GLN A 231 3.77 -7.89 -26.04
C GLN A 231 2.42 -7.62 -25.34
N ALA A 232 2.37 -7.73 -24.01
CA ALA A 232 1.16 -7.45 -23.24
C ALA A 232 0.76 -5.96 -23.30
N ASP A 233 1.71 -5.04 -23.28
CA ASP A 233 1.45 -3.60 -23.40
C ASP A 233 0.68 -3.28 -24.69
N ARG A 234 1.16 -3.83 -25.81
CA ARG A 234 0.55 -3.70 -27.15
C ARG A 234 -0.85 -4.32 -27.26
N LEU A 235 -1.19 -5.27 -26.40
CA LEU A 235 -2.50 -5.95 -26.38
C LEU A 235 -3.50 -5.24 -25.45
N PHE A 236 -3.07 -4.78 -24.28
CA PHE A 236 -3.98 -4.37 -23.20
C PHE A 236 -4.08 -2.86 -22.94
N ALA A 237 -3.08 -2.05 -23.34
CA ALA A 237 -2.92 -0.68 -22.84
C ALA A 237 -4.09 0.29 -23.09
N LEU A 238 -4.86 0.13 -24.18
CA LEU A 238 -5.98 1.01 -24.52
C LEU A 238 -7.34 0.48 -24.04
N LYS A 239 -7.62 -0.82 -24.23
CA LYS A 239 -8.89 -1.44 -23.80
C LYS A 239 -9.00 -1.53 -22.27
N GLY A 240 -7.90 -1.91 -21.59
CA GLY A 240 -7.89 -2.06 -20.13
C GLY A 240 -8.33 -0.80 -19.40
N LYS A 241 -7.77 0.36 -19.77
CA LYS A 241 -8.09 1.66 -19.15
C LYS A 241 -9.58 2.06 -19.26
N LEU A 242 -10.25 1.68 -20.36
CA LEU A 242 -11.68 1.95 -20.56
C LEU A 242 -12.55 0.96 -19.76
N LEU A 243 -12.17 -0.32 -19.73
CA LEU A 243 -12.87 -1.36 -18.96
C LEU A 243 -12.77 -1.12 -17.45
N GLU A 244 -11.58 -0.78 -16.94
CA GLU A 244 -11.34 -0.49 -15.53
C GLU A 244 -12.24 0.63 -15.00
N GLY A 245 -12.25 1.80 -15.67
CA GLY A 245 -13.02 2.97 -15.20
C GLY A 245 -14.54 2.82 -15.35
N ALA A 246 -15.01 2.10 -16.37
CA ALA A 246 -16.43 1.94 -16.66
C ALA A 246 -17.10 0.85 -15.81
N LEU A 247 -16.48 -0.33 -15.71
CA LEU A 247 -17.16 -1.53 -15.22
C LEU A 247 -16.85 -1.86 -13.76
N LEU A 248 -15.63 -1.60 -13.30
CA LEU A 248 -15.18 -1.96 -11.96
C LEU A 248 -15.69 -0.96 -10.91
N THR A 249 -15.88 -1.40 -9.66
CA THR A 249 -16.02 -0.47 -8.53
C THR A 249 -14.67 0.10 -8.11
N GLY A 250 -13.57 -0.55 -8.52
CA GLY A 250 -12.21 -0.25 -8.08
C GLY A 250 -11.83 -0.94 -6.77
N THR A 251 -12.70 -1.76 -6.17
CA THR A 251 -12.32 -2.67 -5.06
C THR A 251 -11.76 -3.98 -5.62
N TRP A 252 -10.67 -4.45 -5.05
CA TRP A 252 -10.05 -5.72 -5.40
C TRP A 252 -9.68 -6.46 -4.13
N GLU A 253 -10.00 -7.75 -4.12
CA GLU A 253 -9.65 -8.65 -3.03
C GLU A 253 -8.71 -9.74 -3.53
N PHE A 254 -7.85 -10.22 -2.64
CA PHE A 254 -7.00 -11.35 -2.87
C PHE A 254 -6.90 -12.18 -1.59
N ALA A 255 -7.14 -13.48 -1.69
CA ALA A 255 -7.07 -14.39 -0.56
C ALA A 255 -6.20 -15.60 -0.85
N PHE A 256 -5.39 -15.99 0.12
CA PHE A 256 -4.91 -17.36 0.27
C PHE A 256 -5.79 -18.08 1.28
N MET A 257 -6.25 -19.28 0.94
CA MET A 257 -7.01 -20.20 1.79
C MET A 257 -6.17 -21.48 2.02
N PRO A 258 -6.53 -22.32 3.01
CA PRO A 258 -5.90 -23.64 3.16
C PRO A 258 -5.91 -24.46 1.85
N PRO A 259 -4.96 -25.39 1.66
CA PRO A 259 -5.01 -26.34 0.56
C PRO A 259 -6.32 -27.15 0.57
N ALA A 260 -6.77 -27.58 -0.62
CA ALA A 260 -7.80 -28.62 -0.73
C ALA A 260 -7.32 -29.93 -0.06
N PRO A 261 -8.23 -30.82 0.40
CA PRO A 261 -7.85 -32.10 1.00
C PRO A 261 -6.89 -32.92 0.13
N GLY A 262 -5.73 -33.29 0.68
CA GLY A 262 -4.65 -33.98 -0.04
C GLY A 262 -3.75 -33.08 -0.90
N GLY A 263 -4.10 -31.81 -1.10
CA GLY A 263 -3.27 -30.80 -1.76
C GLY A 263 -2.16 -30.27 -0.85
N ARG A 264 -1.10 -29.71 -1.46
CA ARG A 264 0.08 -29.15 -0.75
C ARG A 264 0.23 -27.63 -0.85
N MET A 265 -0.51 -26.98 -1.75
CA MET A 265 -0.39 -25.55 -2.02
C MET A 265 -1.63 -24.79 -1.50
N PRO A 266 -1.48 -23.66 -0.78
CA PRO A 266 -2.59 -22.80 -0.38
C PRO A 266 -3.39 -22.32 -1.59
N LEU A 267 -4.72 -22.49 -1.56
CA LEU A 267 -5.62 -22.08 -2.64
C LEU A 267 -5.67 -20.55 -2.72
N ALA A 268 -5.43 -19.97 -3.90
CA ALA A 268 -5.37 -18.52 -4.09
C ALA A 268 -6.41 -18.05 -5.09
N VAL A 269 -7.12 -16.98 -4.73
CA VAL A 269 -8.24 -16.40 -5.47
C VAL A 269 -8.18 -14.88 -5.40
N GLY A 270 -8.36 -14.23 -6.54
CA GLY A 270 -8.62 -12.79 -6.64
C GLY A 270 -10.10 -12.53 -6.92
N ALA A 271 -10.63 -11.42 -6.41
CA ALA A 271 -11.96 -10.91 -6.73
C ALA A 271 -11.85 -9.47 -7.26
N LEU A 272 -12.33 -9.24 -8.48
CA LEU A 272 -12.40 -7.92 -9.12
C LEU A 272 -13.85 -7.43 -9.05
N HIS A 273 -14.13 -6.47 -8.16
CA HIS A 273 -15.48 -5.97 -7.93
C HIS A 273 -15.98 -5.11 -9.07
N HIS A 274 -17.25 -5.27 -9.43
CA HIS A 274 -17.87 -4.61 -10.56
C HIS A 274 -19.27 -4.08 -10.28
N ARG A 275 -19.66 -3.04 -11.02
CA ARG A 275 -20.97 -2.39 -10.90
C ARG A 275 -22.11 -3.23 -11.47
N LEU A 276 -21.81 -4.09 -12.45
CA LEU A 276 -22.77 -4.92 -13.19
C LEU A 276 -22.06 -6.19 -13.68
N ALA A 277 -22.64 -7.36 -13.41
CA ALA A 277 -22.12 -8.65 -13.88
C ALA A 277 -22.11 -8.77 -15.42
N ARG A 278 -23.22 -8.41 -16.10
CA ARG A 278 -23.36 -8.70 -17.54
C ARG A 278 -22.29 -8.05 -18.43
N PRO A 279 -21.96 -6.75 -18.31
CA PRO A 279 -20.86 -6.15 -19.07
C PRO A 279 -19.50 -6.77 -18.80
N ILE A 280 -19.30 -7.39 -17.61
CA ILE A 280 -18.09 -8.13 -17.27
C ILE A 280 -18.09 -9.51 -17.92
N GLU A 281 -19.23 -10.22 -17.98
CA GLU A 281 -19.37 -11.44 -18.79
C GLU A 281 -19.00 -11.16 -20.26
N ASP A 282 -19.61 -10.13 -20.86
CA ASP A 282 -19.38 -9.76 -22.27
C ASP A 282 -17.92 -9.35 -22.54
N ALA A 283 -17.31 -8.53 -21.66
CA ALA A 283 -15.91 -8.12 -21.80
C ALA A 283 -14.92 -9.27 -21.53
N LEU A 284 -15.26 -10.20 -20.64
CA LEU A 284 -14.45 -11.38 -20.35
C LEU A 284 -14.51 -12.38 -21.51
N ASP A 285 -15.68 -12.60 -22.12
CA ASP A 285 -15.81 -13.41 -23.35
C ASP A 285 -14.96 -12.82 -24.49
N GLU A 286 -14.96 -11.49 -24.67
CA GLU A 286 -14.13 -10.82 -25.68
C GLU A 286 -12.62 -11.01 -25.40
N ALA A 287 -12.19 -10.85 -24.14
CA ALA A 287 -10.80 -10.99 -23.72
C ALA A 287 -10.30 -12.44 -23.79
N LEU A 288 -11.12 -13.41 -23.38
CA LEU A 288 -10.83 -14.84 -23.49
C LEU A 288 -10.76 -15.27 -24.96
N GLY A 289 -11.66 -14.79 -25.82
CA GLY A 289 -11.61 -15.05 -27.26
C GLY A 289 -10.34 -14.50 -27.93
N GLN A 290 -9.85 -13.33 -27.50
CA GLN A 290 -8.53 -12.81 -27.91
C GLN A 290 -7.37 -13.71 -27.42
N LEU A 291 -7.48 -14.25 -26.20
CA LEU A 291 -6.52 -15.20 -25.63
C LEU A 291 -6.41 -16.49 -26.47
N GLU A 292 -7.55 -17.12 -26.76
CA GLU A 292 -7.66 -18.37 -27.54
C GLU A 292 -7.27 -18.18 -29.02
N ALA A 293 -7.44 -16.98 -29.57
CA ALA A 293 -6.99 -16.64 -30.92
C ALA A 293 -5.48 -16.36 -31.01
N THR A 294 -4.84 -15.98 -29.89
CA THR A 294 -3.41 -15.58 -29.86
C THR A 294 -2.50 -16.72 -29.40
N TRP A 295 -2.96 -17.58 -28.49
CA TRP A 295 -2.18 -18.65 -27.88
C TRP A 295 -2.89 -20.01 -28.02
N PRO A 296 -2.15 -21.14 -28.10
CA PRO A 296 -2.72 -22.48 -28.29
C PRO A 296 -3.30 -23.04 -26.98
N ILE A 297 -4.28 -22.33 -26.42
CA ILE A 297 -4.99 -22.64 -25.17
C ILE A 297 -6.50 -22.67 -25.44
N ARG A 298 -7.26 -23.38 -24.61
CA ARG A 298 -8.73 -23.48 -24.73
C ARG A 298 -9.41 -23.41 -23.39
N ARG A 299 -10.56 -22.73 -23.32
CA ARG A 299 -11.43 -22.73 -22.15
C ARG A 299 -12.31 -23.98 -22.13
N SER A 300 -12.19 -24.74 -21.05
CA SER A 300 -13.17 -25.76 -20.68
C SER A 300 -14.29 -25.09 -19.89
N PRO A 301 -15.57 -25.15 -20.33
CA PRO A 301 -16.69 -24.67 -19.54
C PRO A 301 -16.76 -25.39 -18.18
N HIS A 302 -17.00 -24.64 -17.11
CA HIS A 302 -17.13 -25.18 -15.76
C HIS A 302 -18.37 -24.61 -15.08
N ARG A 303 -18.86 -25.31 -14.04
CA ARG A 303 -19.99 -24.88 -13.23
C ARG A 303 -19.59 -24.91 -11.77
N PHE A 304 -19.83 -23.81 -11.07
CA PHE A 304 -19.52 -23.67 -9.66
C PHE A 304 -20.81 -23.53 -8.86
N THR A 305 -20.83 -24.06 -7.63
CA THR A 305 -21.97 -23.93 -6.72
C THR A 305 -21.66 -22.87 -5.68
N SER A 306 -22.57 -21.92 -5.47
CA SER A 306 -22.48 -20.93 -4.39
C SER A 306 -22.90 -21.52 -3.04
N ALA A 307 -22.61 -20.81 -1.95
CA ALA A 307 -23.14 -21.11 -0.62
C ALA A 307 -24.68 -21.12 -0.56
N GLU A 308 -25.36 -20.46 -1.51
CA GLU A 308 -26.83 -20.44 -1.65
C GLU A 308 -27.37 -21.65 -2.44
N GLY A 309 -26.49 -22.51 -2.97
CA GLY A 309 -26.84 -23.62 -3.87
C GLY A 309 -27.10 -23.21 -5.32
N SER A 310 -27.00 -21.92 -5.65
CA SER A 310 -27.12 -21.44 -7.03
C SER A 310 -25.92 -21.90 -7.88
N THR A 311 -26.19 -22.36 -9.10
CA THR A 311 -25.15 -22.83 -10.03
C THR A 311 -24.71 -21.69 -10.94
N LEU A 312 -23.47 -21.25 -10.79
CA LEU A 312 -22.84 -20.19 -11.58
C LEU A 312 -22.07 -20.78 -12.77
N ALA A 313 -22.15 -20.11 -13.92
CA ALA A 313 -21.41 -20.49 -15.12
C ALA A 313 -20.01 -19.83 -15.10
N GLY A 314 -18.99 -20.61 -15.46
CA GLY A 314 -17.62 -20.13 -15.54
C GLY A 314 -16.79 -20.99 -16.49
N GLY A 315 -15.47 -20.94 -16.35
CA GLY A 315 -14.56 -21.76 -17.13
C GLY A 315 -13.21 -21.94 -16.47
N CYS A 316 -12.41 -22.82 -17.05
CA CYS A 316 -11.05 -23.12 -16.63
C CYS A 316 -10.15 -23.37 -17.86
N PHE A 317 -8.90 -22.90 -17.81
CA PHE A 317 -7.86 -23.34 -18.74
C PHE A 317 -7.19 -24.60 -18.20
N LEU A 318 -7.82 -25.76 -18.42
CA LEU A 318 -7.30 -27.05 -17.98
C LEU A 318 -6.03 -27.46 -18.75
N ASP A 319 -5.94 -27.08 -20.03
CA ASP A 319 -4.91 -27.52 -20.96
C ASP A 319 -3.73 -26.53 -21.09
N LEU A 320 -3.33 -25.84 -20.01
CA LEU A 320 -2.20 -24.90 -20.07
C LEU A 320 -0.85 -25.63 -20.22
N PRO A 321 -0.12 -25.46 -21.34
CA PRO A 321 1.08 -26.26 -21.63
C PRO A 321 2.32 -25.86 -20.81
N LEU A 322 2.29 -24.73 -20.09
CA LEU A 322 3.43 -24.20 -19.35
C LEU A 322 3.44 -24.57 -17.86
N LEU A 323 2.27 -24.73 -17.24
CA LEU A 323 2.11 -24.96 -15.80
C LEU A 323 0.84 -25.80 -15.54
N PRO A 324 0.83 -27.11 -15.84
CA PRO A 324 -0.40 -27.93 -15.78
C PRO A 324 -0.98 -28.13 -14.37
N GLU A 325 -0.21 -27.85 -13.31
CA GLU A 325 -0.76 -27.78 -11.94
C GLU A 325 -1.58 -26.50 -11.69
N LEU A 326 -1.37 -25.44 -12.48
CA LEU A 326 -2.19 -24.23 -12.49
C LEU A 326 -3.19 -24.34 -13.64
N ALA A 327 -4.43 -24.67 -13.31
CA ALA A 327 -5.55 -24.67 -14.23
C ALA A 327 -6.47 -23.48 -13.92
N PRO A 328 -6.07 -22.24 -14.27
CA PRO A 328 -6.76 -21.03 -13.80
C PRO A 328 -8.19 -21.00 -14.32
N CYS A 329 -9.08 -20.75 -13.37
CA CYS A 329 -10.52 -20.70 -13.56
C CYS A 329 -11.06 -19.31 -13.26
N TRP A 330 -12.27 -19.04 -13.74
CA TRP A 330 -13.03 -17.84 -13.44
C TRP A 330 -14.52 -18.14 -13.29
N VAL A 331 -15.21 -17.27 -12.56
CA VAL A 331 -16.66 -17.18 -12.49
C VAL A 331 -17.06 -15.73 -12.26
N VAL A 332 -18.15 -15.29 -12.90
CA VAL A 332 -18.76 -13.99 -12.62
C VAL A 332 -19.88 -14.20 -11.60
N THR A 333 -19.84 -13.46 -10.50
CA THR A 333 -20.91 -13.40 -9.50
C THR A 333 -21.72 -12.11 -9.70
N PRO A 334 -22.81 -11.85 -8.94
CA PRO A 334 -23.51 -10.57 -9.04
C PRO A 334 -22.62 -9.34 -8.76
N ASP A 335 -21.60 -9.48 -7.91
CA ASP A 335 -20.80 -8.38 -7.36
C ASP A 335 -19.34 -8.36 -7.85
N ALA A 336 -18.76 -9.52 -8.22
CA ALA A 336 -17.36 -9.61 -8.63
C ALA A 336 -17.05 -10.72 -9.65
N LEU A 337 -16.03 -10.47 -10.46
CA LEU A 337 -15.31 -11.50 -11.20
C LEU A 337 -14.31 -12.18 -10.27
N LEU A 338 -14.53 -13.46 -9.95
CA LEU A 338 -13.58 -14.28 -9.21
C LEU A 338 -12.63 -14.99 -10.18
N VAL A 339 -11.33 -14.97 -9.88
CA VAL A 339 -10.30 -15.68 -10.63
C VAL A 339 -9.44 -16.48 -9.65
N GLY A 340 -9.45 -17.81 -9.77
CA GLY A 340 -8.68 -18.71 -8.92
C GLY A 340 -7.71 -19.55 -9.75
N TYR A 341 -6.52 -19.88 -9.22
CA TYR A 341 -5.51 -20.59 -10.02
C TYR A 341 -5.86 -22.07 -10.31
N ARG A 342 -6.86 -22.63 -9.61
CA ARG A 342 -7.51 -23.93 -9.85
C ARG A 342 -9.00 -23.85 -9.46
N ALA A 343 -9.80 -24.80 -9.94
CA ALA A 343 -11.25 -24.85 -9.68
C ALA A 343 -11.59 -24.90 -8.18
N GLU A 344 -10.78 -25.63 -7.38
CA GLU A 344 -10.98 -25.74 -5.93
C GLU A 344 -10.83 -24.41 -5.20
N ALA A 345 -10.05 -23.45 -5.73
CA ALA A 345 -9.93 -22.11 -5.14
C ALA A 345 -11.23 -21.31 -5.30
N ILE A 346 -11.90 -21.41 -6.45
CA ILE A 346 -13.22 -20.79 -6.66
C ILE A 346 -14.28 -21.52 -5.83
N ALA A 347 -14.25 -22.85 -5.79
CA ALA A 347 -15.17 -23.62 -4.97
C ALA A 347 -15.03 -23.27 -3.47
N ALA A 348 -13.80 -23.13 -2.95
CA ALA A 348 -13.55 -22.72 -1.57
C ALA A 348 -14.06 -21.28 -1.29
N ALA A 349 -13.81 -20.34 -2.20
CA ALA A 349 -14.30 -18.97 -2.10
C ALA A 349 -15.82 -18.88 -2.06
N LEU A 350 -16.50 -19.66 -2.90
CA LEU A 350 -17.96 -19.68 -3.03
C LEU A 350 -18.68 -20.53 -1.96
N SER A 351 -18.04 -21.57 -1.42
CA SER A 351 -18.64 -22.47 -0.42
C SER A 351 -18.63 -21.91 0.99
N ALA A 352 -17.73 -20.97 1.28
CA ALA A 352 -17.71 -20.28 2.55
C ALA A 352 -18.95 -19.37 2.64
N PRO A 353 -19.80 -19.49 3.68
CA PRO A 353 -20.97 -18.63 3.79
C PRO A 353 -20.52 -17.17 3.86
N ALA A 354 -21.27 -16.27 3.23
CA ALA A 354 -21.15 -14.84 3.48
C ALA A 354 -21.61 -14.56 4.92
N VAL A 355 -20.72 -14.80 5.89
CA VAL A 355 -20.85 -14.31 7.25
C VAL A 355 -21.07 -12.81 7.10
N SER A 356 -22.27 -12.34 7.44
CA SER A 356 -22.57 -10.92 7.43
C SER A 356 -21.44 -10.23 8.15
N ALA A 357 -20.71 -9.35 7.45
CA ALA A 357 -19.62 -8.61 8.05
C ALA A 357 -20.11 -7.96 9.35
N PRO A 358 -19.25 -7.73 10.35
CA PRO A 358 -19.58 -6.86 11.46
C PRO A 358 -19.98 -5.49 10.88
N ARG A 359 -21.29 -5.31 10.70
CA ARG A 359 -21.94 -4.13 10.14
C ARG A 359 -21.51 -2.99 11.04
N ASP A 360 -20.68 -2.08 10.53
CA ASP A 360 -19.74 -1.29 11.33
C ASP A 360 -20.37 -0.79 12.63
N ALA A 361 -20.01 -1.45 13.74
CA ALA A 361 -20.68 -1.37 15.01
C ALA A 361 -19.81 -0.58 15.99
N PRO A 362 -19.96 0.76 16.07
CA PRO A 362 -19.22 1.58 17.02
C PRO A 362 -19.71 1.31 18.45
N GLY A 363 -19.16 0.27 19.08
CA GLY A 363 -19.48 -0.10 20.46
C GLY A 363 -19.41 -1.60 20.75
N ALA A 364 -18.19 -2.13 20.92
CA ALA A 364 -17.97 -3.49 21.41
C ALA A 364 -16.78 -3.56 22.40
N SER A 365 -16.84 -2.74 23.45
CA SER A 365 -16.05 -2.88 24.69
C SER A 365 -14.51 -2.77 24.58
N GLU A 366 -13.99 -1.64 24.11
CA GLU A 366 -12.84 -1.05 24.81
C GLU A 366 -13.36 -0.36 26.08
N THR A 367 -13.01 -0.87 27.26
CA THR A 367 -13.08 -0.10 28.51
C THR A 367 -11.90 0.87 28.55
N ARG A 368 -11.95 1.88 27.68
CA ARG A 368 -10.94 2.94 27.58
C ARG A 368 -11.10 3.90 28.78
N PRO A 369 -10.02 4.24 29.52
CA PRO A 369 -10.13 5.23 30.59
C PRO A 369 -10.49 6.61 30.02
N GLU A 370 -11.34 7.35 30.73
CA GLU A 370 -11.71 8.72 30.38
C GLU A 370 -10.48 9.63 30.46
N GLY A 371 -10.12 10.33 29.37
CA GLY A 371 -8.91 11.17 29.41
C GLY A 371 -8.47 11.93 28.15
N THR A 372 -8.94 11.61 26.94
CA THR A 372 -8.46 12.29 25.70
C THR A 372 -9.59 12.75 24.78
N ASN A 373 -9.78 14.06 24.67
CA ASN A 373 -10.66 14.68 23.67
C ASN A 373 -9.96 14.73 22.30
N GLY A 374 -10.31 13.82 21.37
CA GLY A 374 -9.64 13.78 20.06
C GLY A 374 -10.15 12.77 19.04
N SER A 375 -11.39 12.26 19.17
CA SER A 375 -11.92 11.26 18.23
C SER A 375 -12.25 11.87 16.87
N ALA A 376 -11.37 11.67 15.89
CA ALA A 376 -11.71 11.83 14.48
C ALA A 376 -12.85 10.85 14.08
N PRO A 377 -13.68 11.18 13.07
CA PRO A 377 -14.70 10.25 12.58
C PRO A 377 -14.06 8.98 12.00
N LEU A 378 -14.82 7.88 11.99
CA LEU A 378 -14.41 6.62 11.38
C LEU A 378 -14.11 6.82 9.88
N LEU A 379 -12.83 6.86 9.53
CA LEU A 379 -12.36 7.03 8.16
C LEU A 379 -12.77 5.85 7.27
N HIS A 380 -12.92 6.13 5.97
CA HIS A 380 -13.25 5.11 4.99
C HIS A 380 -12.02 4.23 4.69
N THR A 381 -11.93 3.08 5.35
CA THR A 381 -10.85 2.13 5.08
C THR A 381 -10.89 1.65 3.64
N ALA A 382 -9.81 2.00 2.93
CA ALA A 382 -9.59 1.75 1.51
C ALA A 382 -8.48 0.71 1.28
N GLY A 383 -7.70 0.35 2.31
CA GLY A 383 -6.83 -0.81 2.31
C GLY A 383 -6.90 -1.60 3.61
N ARG A 384 -6.98 -2.93 3.51
CA ARG A 384 -6.97 -3.86 4.65
C ARG A 384 -6.21 -5.14 4.28
N LEU A 385 -5.37 -5.63 5.18
CA LEU A 385 -4.69 -6.92 5.11
C LEU A 385 -4.83 -7.65 6.45
N ASP A 386 -5.39 -8.86 6.40
CA ASP A 386 -5.42 -9.81 7.51
C ASP A 386 -4.52 -11.01 7.20
N LEU A 387 -3.71 -11.44 8.16
CA LEU A 387 -2.84 -12.61 8.07
C LEU A 387 -2.99 -13.45 9.35
N HIS A 388 -3.66 -14.59 9.21
CA HIS A 388 -4.03 -15.50 10.29
C HIS A 388 -2.89 -16.50 10.57
N LEU A 389 -1.87 -16.02 11.28
CA LEU A 389 -0.66 -16.78 11.61
C LEU A 389 -0.95 -18.08 12.37
N ASP A 390 -2.00 -18.12 13.20
CA ASP A 390 -2.42 -19.35 13.91
C ASP A 390 -3.04 -20.40 12.97
N ARG A 391 -3.79 -19.98 11.94
CA ARG A 391 -4.33 -20.87 10.90
C ARG A 391 -3.21 -21.40 10.02
N LEU A 392 -2.26 -20.54 9.66
CA LEU A 392 -1.07 -20.93 8.89
C LEU A 392 -0.25 -21.99 9.64
N GLU A 393 -0.06 -21.83 10.96
CA GLU A 393 0.61 -22.84 11.79
C GLU A 393 -0.09 -24.21 11.75
N ARG A 394 -1.43 -24.21 11.79
CA ARG A 394 -2.23 -25.45 11.73
C ARG A 394 -2.19 -26.11 10.35
N VAL A 395 -2.11 -25.33 9.27
CA VAL A 395 -1.92 -25.84 7.91
C VAL A 395 -0.52 -26.42 7.75
N ASP A 396 0.53 -25.70 8.13
CA ASP A 396 1.91 -26.20 8.04
C ASP A 396 2.10 -27.48 8.88
N ALA A 397 1.54 -27.54 10.09
CA ALA A 397 1.57 -28.73 10.93
C ALA A 397 0.80 -29.92 10.34
N SER A 398 -0.26 -29.70 9.55
CA SER A 398 -1.00 -30.79 8.88
C SER A 398 -0.31 -31.28 7.60
N LEU A 399 0.44 -30.40 6.92
CA LEU A 399 1.18 -30.73 5.69
C LEU A 399 2.55 -31.35 5.96
N LEU A 400 3.25 -30.89 7.00
CA LEU A 400 4.63 -31.27 7.33
C LEU A 400 4.72 -32.24 8.52
N GLY A 401 3.62 -32.43 9.26
CA GLY A 401 3.55 -33.30 10.42
C GLY A 401 4.11 -32.68 11.71
N ALA A 402 4.25 -33.50 12.75
CA ALA A 402 4.59 -33.05 14.10
C ALA A 402 6.01 -32.45 14.25
N GLU A 403 6.91 -32.70 13.29
CA GLU A 403 8.25 -32.08 13.24
C GLU A 403 8.24 -30.65 12.65
N ALA A 404 7.04 -30.05 12.46
CA ALA A 404 6.87 -28.70 11.94
C ALA A 404 7.81 -27.69 12.62
N THR A 405 8.57 -26.99 11.77
CA THR A 405 9.55 -25.97 12.14
C THR A 405 8.94 -24.86 13.02
N PRO A 406 9.75 -24.15 13.83
CA PRO A 406 9.24 -23.08 14.69
C PRO A 406 8.61 -21.94 13.87
N HIS A 407 7.28 -21.97 13.82
CA HIS A 407 6.44 -21.10 13.02
C HIS A 407 5.94 -19.88 13.83
N PRO A 408 5.91 -18.66 13.27
CA PRO A 408 5.46 -17.44 13.98
C PRO A 408 4.08 -17.56 14.64
N GLY A 409 3.19 -18.35 14.05
CA GLY A 409 1.86 -18.65 14.58
C GLY A 409 1.83 -19.32 15.97
N ARG A 410 2.95 -19.86 16.46
CA ARG A 410 3.07 -20.34 17.85
C ARG A 410 3.09 -19.20 18.87
N LEU A 411 3.53 -18.00 18.44
CA LEU A 411 3.71 -16.82 19.30
C LEU A 411 2.65 -15.74 19.04
N PHE A 412 2.18 -15.63 17.79
CA PHE A 412 1.25 -14.61 17.33
C PHE A 412 0.01 -15.24 16.70
N SER A 413 -1.16 -14.67 16.94
CA SER A 413 -2.43 -15.17 16.37
C SER A 413 -2.74 -14.53 15.02
N ASN A 414 -2.60 -13.22 14.93
CA ASN A 414 -2.99 -12.43 13.76
C ASN A 414 -2.02 -11.27 13.52
N PHE A 415 -1.73 -10.98 12.25
CA PHE A 415 -1.25 -9.68 11.81
C PHE A 415 -2.38 -8.97 11.05
N GLU A 416 -2.71 -7.75 11.44
CA GLU A 416 -3.70 -6.89 10.79
C GLU A 416 -2.97 -5.62 10.33
N LEU A 417 -3.28 -5.13 9.12
CA LEU A 417 -2.82 -3.85 8.58
C LEU A 417 -4.01 -3.15 7.93
N ARG A 418 -4.18 -1.86 8.22
CA ARG A 418 -5.18 -0.96 7.64
C ARG A 418 -4.49 0.25 7.04
N MET A 419 -5.06 0.74 5.94
CA MET A 419 -4.64 1.93 5.22
C MET A 419 -5.88 2.77 4.90
N ASP A 420 -5.83 4.04 5.31
CA ASP A 420 -6.91 5.01 5.25
C ASP A 420 -6.33 6.34 4.73
N ASP A 421 -7.14 7.19 4.07
CA ASP A 421 -6.70 8.55 3.69
C ASP A 421 -6.56 9.42 4.96
N ASP A 422 -5.43 10.13 5.11
CA ASP A 422 -5.21 11.03 6.27
C ASP A 422 -5.88 12.41 6.11
N GLY A 423 -6.49 12.68 4.95
CA GLY A 423 -7.16 13.92 4.61
C GLY A 423 -6.22 15.09 4.28
N LYS A 424 -4.91 14.82 4.17
CA LYS A 424 -3.83 15.81 3.94
C LYS A 424 -2.93 15.42 2.77
N GLY A 425 -3.25 14.34 2.05
CA GLY A 425 -2.45 13.78 0.96
C GLY A 425 -1.42 12.74 1.42
N GLY A 426 -1.48 12.32 2.68
CA GLY A 426 -0.82 11.14 3.21
C GLY A 426 -1.78 9.96 3.38
N ILE A 427 -1.22 8.85 3.85
CA ILE A 427 -1.92 7.58 4.05
C ILE A 427 -1.72 7.21 5.52
N ALA A 428 -2.80 7.23 6.29
CA ALA A 428 -2.79 6.72 7.66
C ALA A 428 -2.56 5.21 7.62
N ILE A 429 -1.58 4.73 8.41
CA ILE A 429 -1.22 3.33 8.53
C ILE A 429 -1.47 2.89 9.96
N HIS A 430 -2.26 1.84 10.15
CA HIS A 430 -2.45 1.18 11.44
C HIS A 430 -2.18 -0.32 11.26
N ALA A 431 -1.18 -0.86 11.95
CA ALA A 431 -0.85 -2.29 11.90
C ALA A 431 -0.71 -2.89 13.31
N ARG A 432 -1.12 -4.15 13.47
CA ARG A 432 -1.18 -4.82 14.77
C ARG A 432 -0.84 -6.30 14.67
N LEU A 433 0.23 -6.70 15.32
CA LEU A 433 0.66 -8.09 15.50
C LEU A 433 0.21 -8.57 16.89
N ARG A 434 -0.87 -9.34 16.92
CA ARG A 434 -1.50 -9.80 18.17
C ARG A 434 -0.79 -11.06 18.68
N ARG A 435 -0.28 -11.05 19.92
CA ARG A 435 0.25 -12.26 20.58
C ARG A 435 -0.85 -13.32 20.71
N ARG A 436 -0.48 -14.60 20.57
CA ARG A 436 -1.30 -15.75 20.94
C ARG A 436 -1.43 -15.80 22.47
N SER A 437 -2.67 -15.95 22.95
CA SER A 437 -3.06 -15.94 24.37
C SER A 437 -2.59 -17.19 25.12
#